data_AF-A0A8X8AWR1-F1
#
_entry.id   AF-A0A8X8AWR1-F1
#
_cell.length_a   1.000
_cell.length_b   1.000
_cell.length_c   1.000
_cell.angle_alpha   90.00
_cell.angle_beta   90.00
_cell.angle_gamma   90.00
#
_symmetry.space_group_name_H-M   'P 1'
#
loop_
_entity.id
_entity.type
_entity.pdbx_description
1 polymer ?
#
loop_
_entity_poly.entity_id
_entity_poly.type
_entity_poly.pdbx_seq_one_letter_code
_entity_poly.pdbx_strand_id
1 'polypeptide(L)'
;MSPRRFNDRDIELAGADDHDSCLVYVPAENFKKMQDWQDTRTSIQIGPSKLDEKLVEHVMSVSRWLQNDEIDAVIYVFRERTTLQRWKVDRIAFMTCVFSDLIASDYKHYLNGIKKYKMDPLLLEYGKGELPSHGRTRKLWNVVVDRIGRKKIKEVEAFAQLIPQIVKAVQSSTIRKHLAVTPYTVSIVPMSGLNLRNCHRGVYTLKHIECHLLGLDLSLVDDDNIWRARVKIMWDLWEEATDLELNERMSKYEPPKCKHVECIEL
;
A
#
# COMPACT_ATOMS: atom_id res chain seq x y z
N MET A 1 -15.95 22.98 11.81
CA MET A 1 -14.59 23.50 12.10
C MET A 1 -13.89 23.65 10.77
N SER A 2 -13.21 24.76 10.50
CA SER A 2 -12.43 24.91 9.27
C SER A 2 -11.25 23.93 9.27
N PRO A 3 -10.86 23.35 8.12
CA PRO A 3 -9.70 22.46 8.04
C PRO A 3 -8.45 23.15 8.58
N ARG A 4 -7.59 22.36 9.23
CA ARG A 4 -6.25 22.82 9.60
C ARG A 4 -5.50 23.15 8.30
N ARG A 5 -5.02 24.39 8.20
CA ARG A 5 -4.16 24.82 7.07
C ARG A 5 -2.73 24.34 7.29
N PHE A 6 -2.06 23.96 6.21
CA PHE A 6 -0.61 23.75 6.20
C PHE A 6 0.09 25.06 6.59
N ASN A 7 0.94 25.05 7.61
CA ASN A 7 1.70 26.24 8.02
C ASN A 7 3.20 25.95 8.07
N ASP A 8 4.02 26.99 7.96
CA ASP A 8 5.48 26.83 7.81
C ASP A 8 6.16 26.17 9.02
N ARG A 9 5.52 26.18 10.21
CA ARG A 9 6.03 25.44 11.38
C ARG A 9 5.93 23.93 11.22
N ASP A 10 5.21 23.46 10.19
CA ASP A 10 5.12 22.05 9.82
C ASP A 10 6.29 21.61 8.92
N ILE A 11 7.11 22.54 8.40
CA ILE A 11 8.27 22.29 7.52
C ILE A 11 9.55 22.07 8.32
N GLU A 12 9.74 22.85 9.38
CA GLU A 12 11.00 22.87 10.11
C GLU A 12 11.18 21.56 10.87
N LEU A 13 12.24 20.81 10.54
CA LEU A 13 13.09 19.98 11.41
C LEU A 13 13.72 18.74 10.71
N ALA A 14 13.39 18.41 9.46
CA ALA A 14 14.14 17.41 8.68
C ALA A 14 14.97 18.12 7.60
N GLY A 15 16.28 17.85 7.57
CA GLY A 15 17.18 18.28 6.52
C GLY A 15 17.08 17.37 5.29
N ALA A 16 17.30 17.92 4.10
CA ALA A 16 17.39 17.12 2.87
C ALA A 16 18.46 16.01 2.96
N ASP A 17 19.48 16.21 3.81
CA ASP A 17 20.61 15.31 4.00
C ASP A 17 20.45 14.34 5.18
N ASP A 18 19.32 14.39 5.90
CA ASP A 18 19.08 13.49 7.04
C ASP A 18 18.79 12.06 6.57
N HIS A 19 19.12 11.07 7.41
CA HIS A 19 18.94 9.66 7.09
C HIS A 19 17.46 9.25 6.88
N ASP A 20 16.52 9.97 7.49
CA ASP A 20 15.08 9.75 7.35
C ASP A 20 14.45 10.64 6.26
N SER A 21 15.23 11.45 5.53
CA SER A 21 14.71 12.48 4.62
C SER A 21 13.74 11.91 3.58
N CYS A 22 14.05 10.76 2.99
CA CYS A 22 13.15 10.11 2.03
C CYS A 22 11.76 9.76 2.62
N LEU A 23 11.66 9.56 3.93
CA LEU A 23 10.43 9.18 4.63
C LEU A 23 9.63 10.39 5.14
N VAL A 24 10.28 11.53 5.40
CA VAL A 24 9.66 12.63 6.14
C VAL A 24 9.90 14.03 5.55
N TYR A 25 10.89 14.21 4.69
CA TYR A 25 11.26 15.52 4.15
C TYR A 25 10.40 15.93 2.96
N VAL A 26 9.93 17.18 2.98
CA VAL A 26 9.24 17.84 1.87
C VAL A 26 9.92 19.19 1.63
N PRO A 27 10.49 19.46 0.44
CA PRO A 27 11.08 20.75 0.14
C PRO A 27 10.07 21.91 0.30
N ALA A 28 10.53 23.08 0.74
CA ALA A 28 9.66 24.23 1.01
C ALA A 28 8.86 24.68 -0.24
N GLU A 29 9.48 24.64 -1.42
CA GLU A 29 8.82 24.93 -2.69
C GLU A 29 7.70 23.94 -3.04
N ASN A 30 7.82 22.69 -2.59
CA ASN A 30 6.82 21.66 -2.77
C ASN A 30 5.68 21.83 -1.76
N PHE A 31 6.01 22.14 -0.50
CA PHE A 31 5.02 22.45 0.51
C PHE A 31 4.11 23.62 0.10
N LYS A 32 4.68 24.68 -0.50
CA LYS A 32 3.92 25.81 -1.03
C LYS A 32 2.89 25.41 -2.09
N LYS A 33 3.23 24.46 -2.98
CA LYS A 33 2.28 23.97 -3.99
C LYS A 33 1.06 23.31 -3.35
N MET A 34 1.25 22.57 -2.25
CA MET A 34 0.12 21.99 -1.51
C MET A 34 -0.75 23.04 -0.83
N GLN A 35 -0.13 24.09 -0.26
CA GLN A 35 -0.86 25.23 0.31
C GLN A 35 -1.71 25.92 -0.75
N ASP A 36 -1.10 26.25 -1.89
CA ASP A 36 -1.78 26.90 -3.02
C ASP A 36 -2.96 26.05 -3.51
N TRP A 37 -2.80 24.73 -3.61
CA TRP A 37 -3.89 23.82 -3.94
C TRP A 37 -4.98 23.76 -2.86
N GLN A 38 -4.62 23.70 -1.58
CA GLN A 38 -5.59 23.64 -0.47
C GLN A 38 -6.53 24.85 -0.50
N ASP A 39 -6.03 26.03 -0.91
CA ASP A 39 -6.83 27.24 -1.06
C ASP A 39 -7.84 27.16 -2.22
N THR A 40 -7.58 26.33 -3.24
CA THR A 40 -8.55 26.09 -4.33
C THR A 40 -9.73 25.21 -3.92
N ARG A 41 -9.57 24.40 -2.87
CA ARG A 41 -10.53 23.36 -2.42
C ARG A 41 -11.01 22.40 -3.52
N THR A 42 -10.19 22.20 -4.54
CA THR A 42 -10.53 21.29 -5.63
C THR A 42 -10.29 19.84 -5.19
N SER A 43 -11.30 18.99 -5.34
CA SER A 43 -11.12 17.54 -5.13
C SER A 43 -10.43 16.94 -6.36
N ILE A 44 -9.37 16.15 -6.13
CA ILE A 44 -8.59 15.50 -7.19
C ILE A 44 -8.72 13.98 -7.05
N GLN A 45 -8.82 13.27 -8.16
CA GLN A 45 -8.85 11.81 -8.15
C GLN A 45 -7.47 11.26 -7.76
N ILE A 46 -7.42 10.27 -6.87
CA ILE A 46 -6.19 9.55 -6.51
C ILE A 46 -6.47 8.05 -6.43
N GLY A 47 -6.21 7.35 -7.53
CA GLY A 47 -6.56 5.95 -7.62
C GLY A 47 -8.06 5.72 -7.51
N PRO A 48 -8.54 4.72 -6.74
CA PRO A 48 -9.97 4.53 -6.47
C PRO A 48 -10.54 5.56 -5.49
N SER A 49 -9.70 6.36 -4.82
CA SER A 49 -10.08 7.34 -3.80
C SER A 49 -10.12 8.77 -4.38
N LYS A 50 -10.59 9.71 -3.56
CA LYS A 50 -10.56 11.15 -3.88
C LYS A 50 -9.79 11.90 -2.81
N LEU A 51 -8.82 12.70 -3.25
CA LEU A 51 -8.13 13.66 -2.40
C LEU A 51 -9.05 14.87 -2.23
N ASP A 52 -9.84 14.85 -1.16
CA ASP A 52 -10.80 15.89 -0.80
C ASP A 52 -10.53 16.47 0.60
N GLU A 53 -11.34 17.45 1.02
CA GLU A 53 -11.19 18.12 2.32
C GLU A 53 -11.22 17.13 3.50
N LYS A 54 -12.02 16.06 3.40
CA LYS A 54 -12.15 15.05 4.45
C LYS A 54 -10.89 14.19 4.55
N LEU A 55 -10.39 13.69 3.41
CA LEU A 55 -9.17 12.88 3.35
C LEU A 55 -7.98 13.68 3.88
N VAL A 56 -7.85 14.95 3.45
CA VAL A 56 -6.81 15.88 3.93
C VAL A 56 -6.90 16.08 5.44
N GLU A 57 -8.10 16.35 5.99
CA GLU A 57 -8.28 16.54 7.44
C GLU A 57 -7.84 15.29 8.23
N HIS A 58 -8.12 14.09 7.71
CA HIS A 58 -7.76 12.84 8.35
C HIS A 58 -6.26 12.56 8.32
N VAL A 59 -5.62 12.74 7.16
CA VAL A 59 -4.17 12.57 7.01
C VAL A 59 -3.42 13.55 7.89
N MET A 60 -3.89 14.80 7.96
CA MET A 60 -3.26 15.89 8.72
C MET A 60 -3.71 15.97 10.19
N SER A 61 -4.50 15.02 10.67
CA SER A 61 -4.93 15.01 12.08
C SER A 61 -3.88 14.36 12.98
N VAL A 62 -3.54 15.03 14.07
CA VAL A 62 -2.70 14.46 15.15
C VAL A 62 -3.49 13.62 16.16
N SER A 63 -4.80 13.51 16.00
CA SER A 63 -5.69 12.79 16.91
C SER A 63 -6.54 11.72 16.22
N ARG A 64 -6.55 11.67 14.89
CA ARG A 64 -7.30 10.66 14.13
C ARG A 64 -6.39 9.60 13.54
N TRP A 65 -6.93 8.39 13.52
CA TRP A 65 -6.34 7.25 12.85
C TRP A 65 -6.63 7.38 11.35
N LEU A 66 -5.68 6.96 10.51
CA LEU A 66 -5.98 6.76 9.10
C LEU A 66 -7.02 5.64 8.98
N GLN A 67 -8.06 5.87 8.20
CA GLN A 67 -9.08 4.90 7.87
C GLN A 67 -8.67 4.16 6.58
N ASN A 68 -9.53 3.24 6.15
CA ASN A 68 -9.25 2.41 4.98
C ASN A 68 -9.05 3.25 3.71
N ASP A 69 -9.83 4.32 3.52
CA ASP A 69 -9.75 5.18 2.33
C ASP A 69 -8.38 5.89 2.21
N GLU A 70 -7.84 6.40 3.33
CA GLU A 70 -6.52 7.04 3.35
C GLU A 70 -5.41 6.00 3.13
N ILE A 71 -5.51 4.83 3.76
CA ILE A 71 -4.52 3.74 3.60
C ILE A 71 -4.52 3.26 2.15
N ASP A 72 -5.70 3.03 1.55
CA ASP A 72 -5.83 2.59 0.17
C ASP A 72 -5.28 3.61 -0.82
N ALA A 73 -5.48 4.91 -0.57
CA ALA A 73 -4.90 5.98 -1.39
C ALA A 73 -3.36 5.98 -1.34
N VAL A 74 -2.76 5.76 -0.18
CA VAL A 74 -1.29 5.70 -0.05
C VAL A 74 -0.72 4.41 -0.64
N ILE A 75 -1.37 3.26 -0.43
CA ILE A 75 -0.97 2.00 -1.06
C ILE A 75 -1.12 2.08 -2.58
N TYR A 76 -2.12 2.80 -3.09
CA TYR A 76 -2.22 3.12 -4.51
C TYR A 76 -0.98 3.86 -5.00
N VAL A 77 -0.56 4.94 -4.31
CA VAL A 77 0.67 5.69 -4.63
C VAL A 77 1.88 4.76 -4.67
N PHE A 78 2.04 3.90 -3.66
CA PHE A 78 3.17 2.97 -3.59
C PHE A 78 3.18 2.01 -4.78
N ARG A 79 2.01 1.50 -5.17
CA ARG A 79 1.88 0.61 -6.33
C ARG A 79 2.22 1.32 -7.63
N GLU A 80 1.77 2.54 -7.85
CA GLU A 80 2.06 3.23 -9.10
C GLU A 80 3.53 3.63 -9.20
N ARG A 81 4.14 4.12 -8.11
CA ARG A 81 5.58 4.42 -8.07
C ARG A 81 6.46 3.21 -8.37
N THR A 82 6.09 2.02 -7.86
CA THR A 82 6.79 0.77 -8.17
C THR A 82 6.55 0.29 -9.60
N THR A 83 5.30 0.36 -10.08
CA THR A 83 4.95 -0.07 -11.43
C THR A 83 5.64 0.78 -12.50
N LEU A 84 5.71 2.09 -12.28
CA LEU A 84 6.42 3.03 -13.16
C LEU A 84 7.94 3.05 -12.96
N GLN A 85 8.49 2.21 -12.08
CA GLN A 85 9.93 2.17 -11.77
C GLN A 85 10.49 3.52 -11.26
N ARG A 86 9.61 4.39 -10.74
CA ARG A 86 10.00 5.61 -9.99
C ARG A 86 10.69 5.23 -8.70
N TRP A 87 10.22 4.13 -8.09
CA TRP A 87 10.97 3.36 -7.11
C TRP A 87 11.62 2.16 -7.80
N LYS A 88 12.95 2.10 -7.76
CA LYS A 88 13.76 1.05 -8.39
C LYS A 88 13.78 -0.22 -7.53
N VAL A 89 12.61 -0.82 -7.38
CA VAL A 89 12.38 -2.02 -6.58
C VAL A 89 11.79 -3.10 -7.47
N ASP A 90 12.51 -4.22 -7.62
CA ASP A 90 12.16 -5.26 -8.61
C ASP A 90 11.35 -6.42 -8.05
N ARG A 91 11.16 -6.48 -6.72
CA ARG A 91 10.68 -7.69 -6.02
C ARG A 91 9.44 -7.49 -5.16
N ILE A 92 8.73 -6.37 -5.32
CA ILE A 92 7.58 -6.06 -4.48
C ILE A 92 6.34 -5.86 -5.34
N ALA A 93 5.23 -6.42 -4.88
CA ALA A 93 3.91 -6.23 -5.45
C ALA A 93 2.96 -5.83 -4.33
N PHE A 94 2.18 -4.77 -4.56
CA PHE A 94 1.14 -4.32 -3.64
C PHE A 94 -0.20 -4.92 -4.04
N MET A 95 -0.81 -5.64 -3.10
CA MET A 95 -2.10 -6.29 -3.33
C MET A 95 -3.25 -5.33 -3.05
N THR A 96 -4.35 -5.50 -3.78
CA THR A 96 -5.59 -4.76 -3.58
C THR A 96 -6.43 -5.39 -2.45
N CYS A 97 -7.41 -4.65 -1.94
CA CYS A 97 -8.47 -5.21 -1.09
C CYS A 97 -9.18 -6.38 -1.78
N VAL A 98 -9.49 -6.26 -3.08
CA VAL A 98 -10.08 -7.32 -3.89
C VAL A 98 -9.25 -8.61 -3.88
N PHE A 99 -7.91 -8.50 -4.00
CA PHE A 99 -7.04 -9.67 -3.91
C PHE A 99 -7.14 -10.34 -2.53
N SER A 100 -7.20 -9.54 -1.46
CA SER A 100 -7.36 -10.07 -0.11
C SER A 100 -8.68 -10.81 0.08
N ASP A 101 -9.78 -10.29 -0.46
CA ASP A 101 -11.09 -10.92 -0.38
C ASP A 101 -11.14 -12.23 -1.18
N LEU A 102 -10.49 -12.24 -2.36
CA LEU A 102 -10.31 -13.45 -3.15
C LEU A 102 -9.53 -14.51 -2.37
N ILE A 103 -8.39 -14.16 -1.75
CA ILE A 103 -7.62 -15.09 -0.91
C ILE A 103 -8.47 -15.63 0.24
N ALA A 104 -9.20 -14.77 0.95
CA ALA A 104 -10.03 -15.18 2.09
C ALA A 104 -11.17 -16.12 1.66
N SER A 105 -11.79 -15.86 0.51
CA SER A 105 -12.83 -16.70 -0.08
C SER A 105 -12.26 -18.06 -0.52
N ASP A 106 -11.18 -18.01 -1.32
CA ASP A 106 -10.58 -19.19 -1.93
C ASP A 106 -9.95 -20.12 -0.87
N TYR A 107 -9.49 -19.56 0.25
CA TYR A 107 -8.97 -20.34 1.37
C TYR A 107 -10.05 -21.21 2.04
N LYS A 108 -11.31 -20.75 2.11
CA LYS A 108 -12.41 -21.59 2.62
C LYS A 108 -12.60 -22.85 1.76
N HIS A 109 -12.49 -22.69 0.44
CA HIS A 109 -12.57 -23.82 -0.49
C HIS A 109 -11.34 -24.73 -0.40
N TYR A 110 -10.15 -24.14 -0.21
CA TYR A 110 -8.91 -24.87 0.01
C TYR A 110 -8.98 -25.80 1.22
N LEU A 111 -9.51 -25.31 2.35
CA LEU A 111 -9.68 -26.09 3.59
C LEU A 111 -10.62 -27.28 3.44
N ASN A 112 -11.58 -27.23 2.51
CA ASN A 112 -12.51 -28.33 2.24
C ASN A 112 -11.90 -29.48 1.42
N GLY A 113 -10.64 -29.33 0.96
CA GLY A 113 -9.87 -30.42 0.39
C GLY A 113 -9.03 -30.02 -0.83
N ILE A 114 -7.71 -30.06 -0.68
CA ILE A 114 -6.71 -29.67 -1.69
C ILE A 114 -6.91 -30.39 -3.03
N LYS A 115 -7.32 -31.67 -3.02
CA LYS A 115 -7.48 -32.47 -4.25
C LYS A 115 -8.60 -31.98 -5.18
N LYS A 116 -9.60 -31.28 -4.64
CA LYS A 116 -10.74 -30.74 -5.40
C LYS A 116 -10.67 -29.22 -5.57
N TYR A 117 -9.69 -28.58 -4.93
CA TYR A 117 -9.54 -27.14 -4.95
C TYR A 117 -9.13 -26.68 -6.36
N LYS A 118 -9.89 -25.70 -6.88
CA LYS A 118 -9.59 -25.00 -8.12
C LYS A 118 -9.46 -23.52 -7.79
N MET A 119 -8.27 -22.99 -7.95
CA MET A 119 -7.95 -21.60 -7.68
C MET A 119 -8.77 -20.66 -8.56
N ASP A 120 -9.20 -19.54 -7.97
CA ASP A 120 -9.90 -18.49 -8.71
C ASP A 120 -9.00 -17.95 -9.86
N PRO A 121 -9.51 -17.87 -11.10
CA PRO A 121 -8.74 -17.35 -12.22
C PRO A 121 -8.18 -15.94 -12.00
N LEU A 122 -8.87 -15.08 -11.24
CA LEU A 122 -8.39 -13.73 -10.95
C LEU A 122 -7.10 -13.74 -10.12
N LEU A 123 -6.94 -14.69 -9.19
CA LEU A 123 -5.69 -14.85 -8.43
C LEU A 123 -4.51 -15.19 -9.35
N LEU A 124 -4.75 -15.93 -10.43
CA LEU A 124 -3.73 -16.22 -11.44
C LEU A 124 -3.36 -14.96 -12.24
N GLU A 125 -4.34 -14.13 -12.59
CA GLU A 125 -4.09 -12.87 -13.30
C GLU A 125 -3.29 -11.87 -12.45
N TYR A 126 -3.51 -11.83 -11.12
CA TYR A 126 -2.63 -11.11 -10.19
C TYR A 126 -1.21 -11.68 -10.21
N GLY A 127 -1.06 -13.00 -10.11
CA GLY A 127 0.25 -13.65 -10.14
C GLY A 127 1.01 -13.48 -11.46
N LYS A 128 0.31 -13.21 -12.57
CA LYS A 128 0.91 -12.91 -13.88
C LYS A 128 1.25 -11.43 -14.07
N GLY A 129 0.79 -10.56 -13.18
CA GLY A 129 0.93 -9.11 -13.32
C GLY A 129 -0.01 -8.50 -14.36
N GLU A 130 -1.13 -9.17 -14.67
CA GLU A 130 -2.19 -8.68 -15.57
C GLU A 130 -3.27 -7.87 -14.82
N LEU A 131 -3.31 -8.00 -13.49
CA LEU A 131 -4.12 -7.17 -12.61
C LEU A 131 -3.25 -6.43 -11.59
N PRO A 132 -3.67 -5.21 -11.19
CA PRO A 132 -4.85 -4.49 -11.68
C PRO A 132 -4.65 -3.92 -13.10
N SER A 133 -5.75 -3.63 -13.80
CA SER A 133 -5.77 -3.32 -15.25
C SER A 133 -4.99 -2.06 -15.64
N HIS A 134 -5.02 -1.04 -14.78
CA HIS A 134 -4.30 0.22 -14.93
C HIS A 134 -2.82 0.12 -14.52
N GLY A 135 -2.43 -1.00 -13.90
CA GLY A 135 -1.14 -1.23 -13.24
C GLY A 135 -0.34 -2.43 -13.79
N ARG A 136 -0.61 -2.87 -15.02
CA ARG A 136 -0.06 -4.14 -15.55
C ARG A 136 1.47 -4.11 -15.61
N THR A 137 2.10 -4.98 -14.84
CA THR A 137 3.56 -5.18 -14.88
C THR A 137 3.96 -6.22 -15.92
N ARG A 138 3.06 -7.17 -16.23
CA ARG A 138 3.36 -8.38 -17.03
C ARG A 138 4.55 -9.19 -16.50
N LYS A 139 4.89 -8.99 -15.22
CA LYS A 139 5.94 -9.72 -14.50
C LYS A 139 5.26 -10.83 -13.70
N LEU A 140 5.79 -12.04 -13.79
CA LEU A 140 5.33 -13.17 -12.98
C LEU A 140 5.79 -13.03 -11.54
N TRP A 141 4.92 -13.38 -10.59
CA TRP A 141 5.35 -13.54 -9.21
C TRP A 141 6.37 -14.67 -9.12
N ASN A 142 7.41 -14.42 -8.34
CA ASN A 142 8.49 -15.36 -8.10
C ASN A 142 8.58 -15.68 -6.59
N VAL A 143 9.43 -16.62 -6.22
CA VAL A 143 9.46 -17.33 -4.93
C VAL A 143 9.60 -16.43 -3.68
N VAL A 144 9.93 -15.15 -3.83
CA VAL A 144 10.21 -14.24 -2.71
C VAL A 144 8.98 -13.37 -2.42
N VAL A 145 8.38 -13.57 -1.24
CA VAL A 145 7.38 -12.68 -0.65
C VAL A 145 7.85 -12.33 0.76
N ASP A 146 8.25 -11.07 0.96
CA ASP A 146 9.01 -10.69 2.15
C ASP A 146 8.14 -10.40 3.37
N ARG A 147 7.00 -9.69 3.24
CA ARG A 147 6.16 -9.31 4.40
C ARG A 147 4.68 -9.15 4.07
N ILE A 148 3.82 -9.61 4.99
CA ILE A 148 2.37 -9.39 4.98
C ILE A 148 1.99 -8.71 6.30
N GLY A 149 1.52 -7.47 6.23
CA GLY A 149 1.13 -6.69 7.40
C GLY A 149 -0.31 -6.99 7.85
N ARG A 150 -0.55 -8.11 8.56
CA ARG A 150 -1.84 -8.32 9.24
C ARG A 150 -1.65 -8.87 10.65
N LYS A 151 -2.46 -8.37 11.60
CA LYS A 151 -2.41 -8.76 13.02
C LYS A 151 -3.17 -10.04 13.34
N LYS A 152 -4.08 -10.49 12.46
CA LYS A 152 -4.85 -11.73 12.67
C LYS A 152 -4.11 -12.90 12.03
N ILE A 153 -3.51 -13.75 12.86
CA ILE A 153 -2.73 -14.93 12.45
C ILE A 153 -3.51 -15.80 11.45
N LYS A 154 -4.82 -16.02 11.69
CA LYS A 154 -5.69 -16.81 10.78
C LYS A 154 -5.86 -16.19 9.39
N GLU A 155 -5.84 -14.87 9.28
CA GLU A 155 -5.93 -14.20 7.97
C GLU A 155 -4.59 -14.26 7.24
N VAL A 156 -3.47 -14.09 7.96
CA VAL A 156 -2.12 -14.25 7.39
C VAL A 156 -1.88 -15.69 6.94
N GLU A 157 -2.44 -16.67 7.65
CA GLU A 157 -2.36 -18.08 7.30
C GLU A 157 -2.91 -18.36 5.89
N ALA A 158 -4.05 -17.76 5.53
CA ALA A 158 -4.61 -17.90 4.18
C ALA A 158 -3.61 -17.46 3.10
N PHE A 159 -2.93 -16.34 3.31
CA PHE A 159 -1.89 -15.87 2.39
C PHE A 159 -0.67 -16.80 2.41
N ALA A 160 -0.20 -17.21 3.59
CA ALA A 160 0.95 -18.10 3.72
C ALA A 160 0.76 -19.45 3.02
N GLN A 161 -0.49 -19.93 2.98
CA GLN A 161 -0.87 -21.17 2.31
C GLN A 161 -1.08 -20.99 0.79
N LEU A 162 -1.79 -19.93 0.37
CA LEU A 162 -2.21 -19.76 -1.01
C LEU A 162 -1.20 -19.03 -1.91
N ILE A 163 -0.42 -18.07 -1.41
CA ILE A 163 0.56 -17.36 -2.25
C ILE A 163 1.58 -18.32 -2.88
N PRO A 164 2.18 -19.29 -2.16
CA PRO A 164 3.07 -20.27 -2.78
C PRO A 164 2.41 -21.08 -3.91
N GLN A 165 1.10 -21.34 -3.79
CA GLN A 165 0.32 -22.03 -4.82
C GLN A 165 0.14 -21.14 -6.05
N ILE A 166 -0.15 -19.86 -5.87
CA ILE A 166 -0.25 -18.88 -6.97
C ILE A 166 1.08 -18.79 -7.70
N VAL A 167 2.19 -18.61 -6.95
CA VAL A 167 3.55 -18.57 -7.51
C VAL A 167 3.81 -19.80 -8.35
N LYS A 168 3.51 -21.01 -7.87
CA LYS A 168 3.69 -22.22 -8.69
C LYS A 168 2.77 -22.28 -9.92
N ALA A 169 1.53 -21.83 -9.78
CA ALA A 169 0.50 -21.92 -10.82
C ALA A 169 0.77 -20.99 -12.02
N VAL A 170 1.40 -19.83 -11.80
CA VAL A 170 1.73 -18.89 -12.89
C VAL A 170 3.01 -19.23 -13.65
N GLN A 171 3.81 -20.16 -13.13
CA GLN A 171 5.09 -20.55 -13.73
C GLN A 171 4.90 -21.51 -14.90
N SER A 172 5.88 -21.53 -15.81
CA SER A 172 5.89 -22.42 -16.98
C SER A 172 5.90 -23.90 -16.56
N SER A 173 5.43 -24.79 -17.44
CA SER A 173 5.39 -26.24 -17.17
C SER A 173 6.77 -26.82 -16.84
N THR A 174 7.84 -26.26 -17.40
CA THR A 174 9.23 -26.63 -17.13
C THR A 174 9.62 -26.29 -15.69
N ILE A 175 9.40 -25.05 -15.26
CA ILE A 175 9.78 -24.57 -13.92
C ILE A 175 8.88 -25.22 -12.86
N ARG A 176 7.58 -25.31 -13.13
CA ARG A 176 6.55 -25.80 -12.21
C ARG A 176 6.84 -27.19 -11.65
N LYS A 177 7.46 -28.09 -12.43
CA LYS A 177 7.82 -29.44 -11.99
C LYS A 177 8.88 -29.46 -10.89
N HIS A 178 9.73 -28.44 -10.85
CA HIS A 178 10.83 -28.32 -9.89
C HIS A 178 10.47 -27.46 -8.66
N LEU A 179 9.34 -26.76 -8.70
CA LEU A 179 8.87 -25.96 -7.57
C LEU A 179 8.17 -26.84 -6.52
N ALA A 180 8.83 -27.02 -5.38
CA ALA A 180 8.19 -27.50 -4.16
C ALA A 180 7.29 -26.39 -3.61
N VAL A 181 6.06 -26.73 -3.23
CA VAL A 181 5.17 -25.78 -2.56
C VAL A 181 5.13 -26.11 -1.08
N THR A 182 5.67 -25.21 -0.28
CA THR A 182 5.54 -25.23 1.16
C THR A 182 4.89 -23.93 1.61
N PRO A 183 4.06 -23.94 2.66
CA PRO A 183 3.52 -22.71 3.22
C PRO A 183 4.66 -21.78 3.64
N TYR A 184 4.44 -20.48 3.49
CA TYR A 184 5.41 -19.50 3.97
C TYR A 184 5.43 -19.41 5.50
N THR A 185 6.59 -19.07 6.05
CA THR A 185 6.72 -18.80 7.49
C THR A 185 6.22 -17.40 7.79
N VAL A 186 5.37 -17.27 8.81
CA VAL A 186 4.87 -15.99 9.28
C VAL A 186 5.73 -15.52 10.44
N SER A 187 6.41 -14.38 10.27
CA SER A 187 7.09 -13.69 11.36
C SER A 187 6.30 -12.45 11.75
N ILE A 188 6.06 -12.29 13.05
CA ILE A 188 5.47 -11.06 13.61
C ILE A 188 6.63 -10.26 14.19
N VAL A 189 6.81 -9.04 13.70
CA VAL A 189 7.81 -8.11 14.24
C VAL A 189 7.12 -7.23 15.27
N PRO A 190 7.40 -7.42 16.58
CA PRO A 190 6.85 -6.55 17.60
C PRO A 190 7.49 -5.16 17.51
N MET A 191 6.68 -4.11 17.44
CA MET A 191 7.13 -2.73 17.54
C MET A 191 6.85 -2.24 18.96
N SER A 192 7.87 -2.18 19.81
CA SER A 192 7.77 -1.70 21.19
C SER A 192 8.26 -0.26 21.31
N GLY A 193 7.58 0.56 22.12
CA GLY A 193 8.04 1.93 22.44
C GLY A 193 7.63 3.02 21.45
N LEU A 194 6.77 2.71 20.46
CA LEU A 194 6.26 3.66 19.47
C LEU A 194 4.76 3.91 19.62
N ASN A 195 4.26 4.98 19.01
CA ASN A 195 2.84 5.35 18.98
C ASN A 195 2.28 5.61 20.39
N LEU A 196 3.00 6.40 21.20
CA LEU A 196 2.61 6.73 22.58
C LEU A 196 1.20 7.34 22.68
N ARG A 197 0.78 8.06 21.64
CA ARG A 197 -0.56 8.68 21.56
C ARG A 197 -1.66 7.75 21.04
N ASN A 198 -1.32 6.51 20.70
CA ASN A 198 -2.17 5.48 20.10
C ASN A 198 -2.87 5.86 18.78
N CYS A 199 -2.68 7.07 18.24
CA CYS A 199 -3.39 7.59 17.07
C CYS A 199 -2.65 7.52 15.73
N HIS A 200 -1.40 7.07 15.73
CA HIS A 200 -0.53 7.06 14.55
C HIS A 200 -0.34 5.68 13.93
N ARG A 201 -1.05 4.65 14.41
CA ARG A 201 -0.85 3.25 13.98
C ARG A 201 -0.89 3.09 12.45
N GLY A 202 -1.81 3.78 11.76
CA GLY A 202 -1.90 3.76 10.30
C GLY A 202 -0.68 4.38 9.61
N VAL A 203 -0.21 5.53 10.11
CA VAL A 203 0.98 6.23 9.60
C VAL A 203 2.23 5.36 9.77
N TYR A 204 2.45 4.81 10.97
CA TYR A 204 3.54 3.86 11.22
C TYR A 204 3.47 2.64 10.30
N THR A 205 2.28 2.09 10.09
CA THR A 205 2.11 0.94 9.20
C THR A 205 2.56 1.28 7.78
N LEU A 206 2.09 2.41 7.23
CA LEU A 206 2.48 2.86 5.89
C LEU A 206 3.98 3.15 5.79
N LYS A 207 4.55 3.84 6.78
CA LYS A 207 5.97 4.20 6.75
C LYS A 207 6.89 3.01 6.99
N HIS A 208 6.52 2.02 7.78
CA HIS A 208 7.29 0.78 7.89
C HIS A 208 7.22 -0.06 6.61
N ILE A 209 6.08 -0.06 5.91
CA ILE A 209 5.98 -0.66 4.57
C ILE A 209 6.93 0.06 3.60
N GLU A 210 6.96 1.39 3.62
CA GLU A 210 7.88 2.20 2.82
C GLU A 210 9.35 1.93 3.18
N CYS A 211 9.68 1.81 4.46
CA CYS A 211 11.03 1.44 4.90
C CYS A 211 11.44 0.08 4.34
N HIS A 212 10.58 -0.93 4.46
CA HIS A 212 10.85 -2.25 3.90
C HIS A 212 11.02 -2.24 2.39
N LEU A 213 10.21 -1.45 1.69
CA LEU A 213 10.29 -1.26 0.26
C LEU A 213 11.65 -0.68 -0.16
N LEU A 214 12.11 0.34 0.57
CA LEU A 214 13.33 1.08 0.26
C LEU A 214 14.59 0.47 0.89
N GLY A 215 14.46 -0.62 1.66
CA GLY A 215 15.58 -1.26 2.35
C GLY A 215 16.12 -0.44 3.53
N LEU A 216 15.27 0.38 4.16
CA LEU A 216 15.60 1.27 5.26
C LEU A 216 15.32 0.61 6.63
N ASP A 217 16.01 1.10 7.66
CA ASP A 217 15.75 0.70 9.04
C ASP A 217 14.39 1.23 9.51
N LEU A 218 13.63 0.39 10.22
CA LEU A 218 12.33 0.76 10.78
C LEU A 218 12.47 1.83 11.88
N SER A 219 13.64 1.94 12.52
CA SER A 219 13.92 2.93 13.56
C SER A 219 13.99 4.36 13.03
N LEU A 220 13.98 4.56 11.70
CA LEU A 220 13.93 5.89 11.09
C LEU A 220 12.56 6.55 11.21
N VAL A 221 11.56 5.85 11.73
CA VAL A 221 10.22 6.39 11.97
C VAL A 221 9.90 6.26 13.45
N ASP A 222 9.68 7.39 14.11
CA ASP A 222 9.42 7.46 15.54
C ASP A 222 8.40 8.56 15.88
N ASP A 223 8.10 8.72 17.17
CA ASP A 223 7.09 9.69 17.62
C ASP A 223 7.57 11.14 17.45
N ASP A 224 8.88 11.38 17.31
CA ASP A 224 9.47 12.72 17.11
C ASP A 224 9.32 13.20 15.66
N ASN A 225 9.36 12.27 14.69
CA ASN A 225 9.19 12.60 13.27
C ASN A 225 7.83 12.20 12.67
N ILE A 226 6.93 11.58 13.43
CA ILE A 226 5.63 11.09 12.93
C ILE A 226 4.74 12.17 12.29
N TRP A 227 4.87 13.43 12.73
CA TRP A 227 4.16 14.55 12.12
C TRP A 227 4.66 14.82 10.69
N ARG A 228 5.99 14.81 10.51
CA ARG A 228 6.62 15.00 9.21
C ARG A 228 6.30 13.84 8.28
N ALA A 229 6.21 12.62 8.81
CA ALA A 229 5.70 11.47 8.06
C ALA A 229 4.28 11.69 7.51
N ARG A 230 3.38 12.35 8.26
CA ARG A 230 2.04 12.72 7.77
C ARG A 230 2.10 13.79 6.68
N VAL A 231 2.92 14.83 6.86
CA VAL A 231 3.15 15.87 5.83
C VAL A 231 3.69 15.24 4.55
N LYS A 232 4.63 14.30 4.66
CA LYS A 232 5.19 13.57 3.52
C LYS A 232 4.15 12.69 2.83
N ILE A 233 3.30 11.97 3.59
CA ILE A 233 2.17 11.22 3.01
C ILE A 233 1.25 12.14 2.22
N MET A 234 0.93 13.31 2.77
CA MET A 234 0.06 14.27 2.12
C MET A 234 0.70 14.83 0.83
N TRP A 235 2.00 15.13 0.86
CA TRP A 235 2.76 15.50 -0.34
C TRP A 235 2.71 14.41 -1.40
N ASP A 236 2.99 13.17 -1.02
CA ASP A 236 3.00 12.03 -1.94
C ASP A 236 1.62 11.81 -2.57
N LEU A 237 0.54 11.97 -1.80
CA LEU A 237 -0.83 11.90 -2.33
C LEU A 237 -1.10 13.01 -3.35
N TRP A 238 -0.70 14.25 -3.04
CA TRP A 238 -0.95 15.40 -3.92
C TRP A 238 -0.09 15.37 -5.19
N GLU A 239 1.19 15.03 -5.07
CA GLU A 239 2.13 14.89 -6.18
C GLU A 239 1.62 13.86 -7.18
N GLU A 240 1.19 12.69 -6.71
CA GLU A 240 0.69 11.64 -7.60
C GLU A 240 -0.72 11.94 -8.14
N ALA A 241 -1.57 12.65 -7.41
CA ALA A 241 -2.88 13.08 -7.90
C ALA A 241 -2.77 14.12 -9.03
N THR A 242 -1.68 14.89 -9.04
CA THR A 242 -1.41 15.91 -10.07
C THR A 242 -0.50 15.40 -11.20
N ASP A 243 -0.04 14.15 -11.11
CA ASP A 243 0.78 13.53 -12.13
C ASP A 243 -0.03 13.18 -13.39
N LEU A 244 0.40 13.72 -14.53
CA LEU A 244 -0.31 13.53 -15.80
C LEU A 244 -0.31 12.08 -16.30
N GLU A 245 0.79 11.34 -16.10
CA GLU A 245 0.90 9.95 -16.51
C GLU A 245 -0.03 9.07 -15.66
N LEU A 246 -0.09 9.31 -14.34
CA LEU A 246 -1.02 8.59 -13.47
C LEU A 246 -2.47 8.93 -13.75
N ASN A 247 -2.77 10.20 -14.01
CA ASN A 247 -4.12 10.62 -14.40
C ASN A 247 -4.56 9.92 -15.69
N GLU A 248 -3.68 9.81 -16.68
CA GLU A 248 -3.97 9.06 -17.91
C GLU A 248 -4.18 7.57 -17.63
N ARG A 249 -3.35 6.95 -16.78
CA ARG A 249 -3.52 5.53 -16.40
C ARG A 249 -4.84 5.29 -15.68
N MET A 250 -5.22 6.19 -14.77
CA MET A 250 -6.48 6.10 -14.04
C MET A 250 -7.71 6.31 -14.91
N SER A 251 -7.60 7.10 -15.98
CA SER A 251 -8.70 7.22 -16.96
C SER A 251 -9.04 5.89 -17.65
N LYS A 252 -8.09 4.94 -17.67
CA LYS A 252 -8.22 3.59 -18.24
C LYS A 252 -8.51 2.53 -17.18
N TYR A 253 -8.72 2.92 -15.92
CA TYR A 253 -8.98 1.97 -14.83
C TYR A 253 -10.32 1.27 -15.01
N GLU A 254 -10.26 -0.05 -15.04
CA GLU A 254 -11.44 -0.91 -14.98
C GLU A 254 -11.40 -1.73 -13.69
N PRO A 255 -12.38 -1.54 -12.77
CA PRO A 255 -12.48 -2.36 -11.58
C PRO A 255 -12.58 -3.84 -11.95
N PRO A 256 -11.88 -4.74 -11.23
CA PRO A 256 -12.05 -6.18 -11.43
C PRO A 256 -13.54 -6.55 -11.25
N LYS A 257 -14.09 -7.31 -12.20
CA LYS A 257 -15.47 -7.82 -12.12
C LYS A 257 -15.56 -8.94 -11.07
N CYS A 258 -15.50 -8.57 -9.80
CA CYS A 258 -15.73 -9.49 -8.69
C CYS A 258 -17.24 -9.64 -8.48
N LYS A 259 -17.72 -10.86 -8.20
CA LYS A 259 -19.04 -11.00 -7.53
C LYS A 259 -18.89 -10.31 -6.19
N HIS A 260 -19.81 -9.41 -5.82
CA HIS A 260 -19.78 -8.73 -4.51
C HIS A 260 -19.48 -9.75 -3.40
N VAL A 261 -18.24 -9.73 -2.92
CA VAL A 261 -17.94 -10.20 -1.59
C VAL A 261 -18.17 -8.95 -0.77
N GLU A 262 -19.18 -8.98 0.11
CA GLU A 262 -19.37 -7.90 1.07
C GLU A 262 -18.01 -7.59 1.69
N CYS A 263 -17.55 -6.35 1.51
CA CYS A 263 -16.48 -5.83 2.34
C CYS A 263 -16.90 -6.12 3.77
N ILE A 264 -16.20 -7.04 4.44
CA ILE A 264 -16.39 -7.21 5.86
C ILE A 264 -15.83 -5.92 6.44
N GLU A 265 -16.73 -5.00 6.78
CA GLU A 265 -16.38 -3.82 7.57
C GLU A 265 -15.64 -4.30 8.82
N LEU A 266 -14.43 -3.76 9.00
CA LEU A 266 -13.54 -4.06 10.12
C LEU A 266 -13.96 -3.32 11.39
#